data_AF-A0A2A9HAJ2-F1
#
_entry.id   AF-A0A2A9HAJ2-F1
#
_cell.length_a   1.000
_cell.length_b   1.000
_cell.length_c   1.000
_cell.angle_alpha   90.00
_cell.angle_beta   90.00
_cell.angle_gamma   90.00
#
_symmetry.space_group_name_H-M   'P 1'
#
loop_
_entity.id
_entity.type
_entity.pdbx_description
1 polymer ?
#
loop_
_entity_poly.entity_id
_entity_poly.type
_entity_poly.pdbx_seq_one_letter_code
_entity_poly.pdbx_strand_id
1 'polypeptide(L)'
;MEPAADAIAREIDALLDAYDRELEYFESTAELLIPLMRDLLAAIDAAFASPADPQVLEGARNARARYVEALKGLQPLLDDWLKVRGSNWRAWEAEPAMSDLQYARLERLSARETALALGRDEFDRLQDAVRSRLLLFEEATRGR
;
A
#
# COMPACT_ATOMS: atom_id res chain seq x y z
N MET A 1 23.38 31.86 13.88
CA MET A 1 22.49 31.20 12.91
C MET A 1 21.31 32.11 12.68
N GLU A 2 20.96 32.39 11.43
CA GLU A 2 19.81 33.21 11.09
C GLU A 2 18.52 32.38 11.26
N PRO A 3 17.49 32.89 11.95
CA PRO A 3 16.28 32.13 12.27
C PRO A 3 15.52 31.60 11.03
N ALA A 4 15.75 32.20 9.85
CA ALA A 4 15.20 31.73 8.57
C ALA A 4 15.87 30.45 8.06
N ALA A 5 17.20 30.33 8.19
CA ALA A 5 17.92 29.11 7.79
C ALA A 5 17.52 27.93 8.69
N ASP A 6 17.36 28.18 9.99
CA ASP A 6 16.89 27.17 10.94
C ASP A 6 15.43 26.75 10.69
N ALA A 7 14.59 27.66 10.19
CA ALA A 7 13.22 27.35 9.80
C ALA A 7 13.17 26.45 8.55
N ILE A 8 13.93 26.81 7.51
CA ILE A 8 14.04 26.04 6.27
C ILE A 8 14.58 24.62 6.56
N ALA A 9 15.62 24.51 7.40
CA ALA A 9 16.17 23.21 7.77
C ALA A 9 15.13 22.30 8.44
N ARG A 10 14.32 22.83 9.36
CA ARG A 10 13.24 22.07 10.00
C ARG A 10 12.12 21.67 9.04
N GLU A 11 11.79 22.53 8.09
CA GLU A 11 10.79 22.22 7.06
C GLU A 11 11.27 21.08 6.14
N ILE A 12 12.54 21.10 5.74
CA ILE A 12 13.17 20.03 4.98
C ILE A 12 13.15 18.71 5.75
N ASP A 13 13.52 18.72 7.05
CA ASP A 13 13.49 17.51 7.86
C ASP A 13 12.07 16.93 7.97
N ALA A 14 11.06 17.79 8.14
CA ALA A 14 9.66 17.37 8.16
C ALA A 14 9.20 16.76 6.82
N LEU A 15 9.69 17.27 5.68
CA LEU A 15 9.44 16.69 4.35
C LEU A 15 10.08 15.30 4.22
N LEU A 16 11.33 15.14 4.68
CA LEU A 16 12.03 13.86 4.65
C LEU A 16 11.37 12.82 5.57
N ASP A 17 10.87 13.24 6.74
CA ASP A 17 10.06 12.40 7.64
C ASP A 17 8.71 11.99 7.02
N ALA A 18 8.10 12.88 6.23
CA ALA A 18 6.87 12.57 5.51
C ALA A 18 7.12 11.55 4.39
N TYR A 19 8.25 11.69 3.68
CA TYR A 19 8.65 10.75 2.62
C TYR A 19 8.95 9.37 3.17
N ASP A 20 9.68 9.30 4.28
CA ASP A 20 9.92 8.04 4.98
C ASP A 20 8.61 7.33 5.36
N ARG A 21 7.68 8.07 5.97
CA ARG A 21 6.34 7.57 6.33
C ARG A 21 5.55 7.09 5.12
N GLU A 22 5.62 7.77 3.97
CA GLU A 22 4.99 7.29 2.75
C GLU A 22 5.48 5.92 2.31
N LEU A 23 6.79 5.68 2.42
CA LEU A 23 7.39 4.39 2.07
C LEU A 23 6.97 3.30 3.08
N GLU A 24 6.98 3.62 4.38
CA GLU A 24 6.50 2.72 5.43
C GLU A 24 5.03 2.30 5.25
N TYR A 25 4.18 3.23 4.81
CA TYR A 25 2.77 2.93 4.54
C TYR A 25 2.62 1.90 3.42
N PHE A 26 3.38 2.04 2.33
CA PHE A 26 3.34 1.08 1.23
C PHE A 26 3.83 -0.30 1.70
N GLU A 27 4.97 -0.38 2.38
CA GLU A 27 5.54 -1.63 2.89
C GLU A 27 4.57 -2.37 3.81
N SER A 28 4.05 -1.66 4.83
CA SER A 28 3.12 -2.25 5.81
C SER A 28 1.84 -2.75 5.14
N THR A 29 1.33 -1.98 4.17
CA THR A 29 0.14 -2.35 3.41
C THR A 29 0.39 -3.57 2.53
N ALA A 30 1.55 -3.62 1.85
CA ALA A 30 1.93 -4.75 1.00
C ALA A 30 2.13 -6.03 1.81
N GLU A 31 2.84 -5.95 2.93
CA GLU A 31 3.08 -7.08 3.84
C GLU A 31 1.76 -7.67 4.36
N LEU A 32 0.79 -6.82 4.71
CA LEU A 32 -0.52 -7.25 5.18
C LEU A 32 -1.39 -7.83 4.06
N LEU A 33 -1.51 -7.13 2.93
CA LEU A 33 -2.53 -7.44 1.92
C LEU A 33 -2.09 -8.52 0.93
N ILE A 34 -0.80 -8.64 0.58
CA ILE A 34 -0.35 -9.62 -0.43
C ILE A 34 -0.77 -11.06 -0.05
N PRO A 35 -0.53 -11.56 1.18
CA PRO A 35 -0.97 -12.89 1.57
C PRO A 35 -2.50 -13.04 1.48
N LEU A 36 -3.25 -12.04 1.95
CA LEU A 36 -4.72 -12.07 1.94
C LEU A 36 -5.30 -12.07 0.53
N MET A 37 -4.70 -11.32 -0.39
CA MET A 37 -5.09 -11.30 -1.80
C MET A 37 -4.83 -12.67 -2.44
N ARG A 38 -3.68 -13.28 -2.18
CA ARG A 38 -3.36 -14.63 -2.68
C ARG A 38 -4.34 -15.68 -2.15
N ASP A 39 -4.62 -15.67 -0.86
CA ASP A 39 -5.57 -16.58 -0.21
C ASP A 39 -6.98 -16.41 -0.77
N LEU A 40 -7.43 -15.16 -0.95
CA LEU A 40 -8.73 -14.85 -1.53
C LEU A 40 -8.83 -15.36 -2.98
N LEU A 41 -7.83 -15.09 -3.80
CA LEU A 41 -7.79 -15.53 -5.19
C LEU A 41 -7.85 -17.07 -5.29
N ALA A 42 -7.05 -17.76 -4.49
CA ALA A 42 -7.05 -19.22 -4.44
C ALA A 42 -8.42 -19.78 -4.02
N ALA A 43 -9.06 -19.17 -3.01
CA ALA A 43 -10.37 -19.60 -2.55
C ALA A 43 -11.48 -19.35 -3.60
N ILE A 44 -11.43 -18.22 -4.31
CA ILE A 44 -12.35 -17.92 -5.40
C ILE A 44 -12.15 -18.89 -6.56
N ASP A 45 -10.91 -19.14 -6.97
CA ASP A 45 -10.60 -20.07 -8.06
C ASP A 45 -11.09 -21.50 -7.72
N ALA A 46 -10.94 -21.94 -6.47
CA ALA A 46 -11.48 -23.21 -6.00
C ALA A 46 -13.02 -23.24 -6.06
N ALA A 47 -13.68 -22.16 -5.66
CA ALA A 47 -15.15 -22.03 -5.72
C ALA A 47 -15.67 -22.10 -7.17
N PHE A 48 -14.95 -21.54 -8.13
CA PHE A 48 -15.30 -21.68 -9.54
C PHE A 48 -15.06 -23.09 -10.09
N ALA A 49 -14.04 -23.79 -9.60
CA ALA A 49 -13.77 -25.17 -9.99
C ALA A 49 -14.77 -26.17 -9.40
N SER A 50 -15.37 -25.87 -8.23
CA SER A 50 -16.31 -26.75 -7.52
C SER A 50 -17.54 -26.00 -6.99
N PRO A 51 -18.38 -25.42 -7.88
CA PRO A 51 -19.45 -24.49 -7.50
C PRO A 51 -20.64 -25.15 -6.80
N ALA A 52 -20.68 -26.48 -6.74
CA ALA A 52 -21.70 -27.25 -6.04
C ALA A 52 -21.27 -27.70 -4.64
N ASP A 53 -20.00 -27.48 -4.25
CA ASP A 53 -19.49 -27.83 -2.93
C ASP A 53 -19.74 -26.69 -1.92
N PRO A 54 -20.62 -26.88 -0.92
CA PRO A 54 -20.90 -25.83 0.06
C PRO A 54 -19.69 -25.46 0.92
N GLN A 55 -18.78 -26.40 1.19
CA GLN A 55 -17.59 -26.12 2.01
C GLN A 55 -16.61 -25.20 1.28
N VAL A 56 -16.46 -25.39 -0.03
CA VAL A 56 -15.59 -24.54 -0.87
C VAL A 56 -16.17 -23.12 -0.99
N LEU A 57 -17.49 -23.00 -1.19
CA LEU A 57 -18.17 -21.69 -1.21
C LEU A 57 -18.03 -20.95 0.11
N GLU A 58 -18.20 -21.64 1.24
CA GLU A 58 -18.02 -21.07 2.57
C GLU A 58 -16.56 -20.67 2.83
N GLY A 59 -15.60 -21.45 2.33
CA GLY A 59 -14.17 -21.10 2.36
C GLY A 59 -13.89 -19.77 1.65
N ALA A 60 -14.44 -19.58 0.45
CA ALA A 60 -14.30 -18.34 -0.32
C ALA A 60 -14.97 -17.14 0.38
N ARG A 61 -16.16 -17.32 0.96
CA ARG A 61 -16.85 -16.30 1.76
C ARG A 61 -16.02 -15.86 2.97
N ASN A 62 -15.41 -16.81 3.67
CA ASN A 62 -14.55 -16.52 4.82
C ASN A 62 -13.25 -15.82 4.40
N ALA A 63 -12.61 -16.23 3.31
CA ALA A 63 -11.43 -15.54 2.78
C ALA A 63 -11.75 -14.08 2.41
N ARG A 64 -12.90 -13.86 1.75
CA ARG A 64 -13.41 -12.51 1.45
C ARG A 64 -13.65 -11.70 2.72
N ALA A 65 -14.28 -12.27 3.74
CA ALA A 65 -14.54 -11.58 4.99
C ALA A 65 -13.23 -11.12 5.66
N ARG A 66 -12.20 -11.97 5.70
CA ARG A 66 -10.87 -11.61 6.22
C ARG A 66 -10.22 -10.48 5.42
N TYR A 67 -10.26 -10.56 4.09
CA TYR A 67 -9.71 -9.52 3.22
C TYR A 67 -10.41 -8.17 3.43
N VAL A 68 -11.75 -8.16 3.46
CA VAL A 68 -12.54 -6.93 3.69
C VAL A 68 -12.27 -6.34 5.07
N GLU A 69 -12.14 -7.18 6.10
CA GLU A 69 -11.84 -6.70 7.44
C GLU A 69 -10.44 -6.06 7.53
N ALA A 70 -9.44 -6.65 6.87
CA ALA A 70 -8.12 -6.05 6.75
C ALA A 70 -8.17 -4.69 6.03
N LEU A 71 -8.95 -4.56 4.95
CA LEU A 71 -9.13 -3.28 4.25
C LEU A 71 -9.75 -2.21 5.15
N LYS A 72 -10.75 -2.55 5.97
CA LYS A 72 -11.33 -1.60 6.94
C LYS A 72 -10.30 -1.16 7.98
N GLY A 73 -9.47 -2.09 8.46
CA GLY A 73 -8.39 -1.78 9.39
C GLY A 73 -7.34 -0.81 8.84
N LEU A 74 -7.18 -0.76 7.52
CA LEU A 74 -6.26 0.16 6.84
C LEU A 74 -6.83 1.56 6.59
N GLN A 75 -8.13 1.79 6.80
CA GLN A 75 -8.75 3.10 6.52
C GLN A 75 -8.06 4.27 7.25
N PRO A 76 -7.73 4.18 8.55
CA PRO A 76 -7.01 5.27 9.23
C PRO A 76 -5.62 5.52 8.64
N LEU A 77 -4.95 4.45 8.23
CA LEU A 77 -3.62 4.51 7.59
C LEU A 77 -3.69 5.26 6.26
N LEU A 78 -4.75 5.00 5.47
CA LEU A 78 -4.99 5.69 4.21
C LEU A 78 -5.25 7.19 4.42
N ASP A 79 -6.04 7.54 5.44
CA ASP A 79 -6.35 8.93 5.78
C ASP A 79 -5.08 9.70 6.20
N ASP A 80 -4.16 9.03 6.90
CA ASP A 80 -2.87 9.61 7.27
C ASP A 80 -1.90 9.69 6.09
N TRP A 81 -1.84 8.66 5.23
CA TRP A 81 -1.07 8.68 4.00
C TRP A 81 -1.49 9.86 3.10
N LEU A 82 -2.79 10.14 2.98
CA LEU A 82 -3.30 11.26 2.17
C LEU A 82 -2.73 12.63 2.60
N LYS A 83 -2.36 12.80 3.87
CA LYS A 83 -1.78 14.05 4.40
C LYS A 83 -0.32 14.23 3.98
N VAL A 84 0.41 13.12 3.83
CA VAL A 84 1.83 13.13 3.51
C VAL A 84 2.10 12.93 2.02
N ARG A 85 1.15 12.36 1.26
CA ARG A 85 1.30 11.97 -0.15
C ARG A 85 2.03 13.00 -1.03
N GLY A 86 2.92 12.52 -1.90
CA GLY A 86 3.74 13.39 -2.76
C GLY A 86 4.81 14.17 -2.01
N SER A 87 5.19 13.73 -0.81
CA SER A 87 6.34 14.25 -0.08
C SER A 87 7.67 13.90 -0.77
N ASN A 88 7.73 12.83 -1.57
CA ASN A 88 8.92 12.52 -2.38
C ASN A 88 9.26 13.65 -3.36
N TRP A 89 8.27 14.12 -4.11
CA TRP A 89 8.38 15.20 -5.07
C TRP A 89 8.77 16.50 -4.38
N ARG A 90 8.08 16.83 -3.29
CA ARG A 90 8.38 18.03 -2.49
C ARG A 90 9.78 17.99 -1.86
N ALA A 91 10.26 16.81 -1.47
CA ALA A 91 11.62 16.65 -0.95
C ALA A 91 12.66 16.89 -2.07
N TRP A 92 12.43 16.39 -3.28
CA TRP A 92 13.28 16.69 -4.44
C TRP A 92 13.25 18.17 -4.84
N GLU A 93 12.10 18.85 -4.76
CA GLU A 93 12.03 20.30 -5.01
C GLU A 93 12.85 21.13 -4.01
N ALA A 94 12.99 20.63 -2.78
CA ALA A 94 13.75 21.28 -1.71
C ALA A 94 15.26 20.99 -1.73
N GLU A 95 15.72 20.11 -2.63
CA GLU A 95 17.13 19.69 -2.76
C GLU A 95 18.14 20.86 -2.76
N PRO A 96 17.93 21.98 -3.48
CA PRO A 96 18.90 23.08 -3.51
C PRO A 96 19.14 23.77 -2.16
N ALA A 97 18.22 23.60 -1.20
CA ALA A 97 18.30 24.18 0.14
C ALA A 97 18.76 23.17 1.21
N MET A 98 19.05 21.93 0.83
CA MET A 98 19.46 20.88 1.75
C MET A 98 20.91 21.04 2.21
N SER A 99 21.18 20.65 3.45
CA SER A 99 22.53 20.28 3.88
C SER A 99 22.96 18.93 3.30
N ASP A 100 24.27 18.65 3.30
CA ASP A 100 24.82 17.35 2.86
C ASP A 100 24.16 16.16 3.57
N LEU A 101 23.83 16.29 4.86
CA LEU A 101 23.18 15.24 5.64
C LEU A 101 21.74 14.99 5.17
N GLN A 102 21.00 16.06 4.90
CA GLN A 102 19.62 15.99 4.40
C GLN A 102 19.58 15.40 2.99
N TYR A 103 20.51 15.82 2.13
CA TYR A 103 20.67 15.26 0.79
C TYR A 103 21.00 13.76 0.83
N ALA A 104 21.96 13.34 1.67
CA ALA A 104 22.26 11.92 1.86
C ALA A 104 21.08 11.12 2.42
N ARG A 105 20.18 11.74 3.20
CA ARG A 105 18.92 11.12 3.63
C ARG A 105 17.94 10.99 2.46
N LEU A 106 17.78 12.02 1.62
CA LEU A 106 16.96 11.99 0.41
C LEU A 106 17.39 10.86 -0.54
N GLU A 107 18.70 10.73 -0.81
CA GLU A 107 19.23 9.68 -1.68
C GLU A 107 18.91 8.26 -1.16
N ARG A 108 19.03 8.04 0.16
CA ARG A 108 18.65 6.75 0.77
C ARG A 108 17.16 6.45 0.64
N LEU A 109 16.30 7.45 0.83
CA LEU A 109 14.85 7.30 0.66
C LEU A 109 14.50 6.98 -0.80
N SER A 110 15.12 7.68 -1.76
CA SER A 110 14.95 7.42 -3.19
C SER A 110 15.40 6.00 -3.60
N ALA A 111 16.53 5.53 -3.06
CA ALA A 111 16.99 4.17 -3.29
C ALA A 111 16.00 3.13 -2.73
N ARG A 112 15.42 3.38 -1.54
CA ARG A 112 14.36 2.54 -0.97
C ARG A 112 13.09 2.56 -1.83
N GLU A 113 12.63 3.72 -2.27
CA GLU A 113 11.48 3.84 -3.17
C GLU A 113 11.69 3.04 -4.46
N THR A 114 12.89 3.11 -5.05
CA THR A 114 13.24 2.34 -6.25
C THR A 114 13.17 0.83 -5.99
N ALA A 115 13.68 0.35 -4.86
CA ALA A 115 13.58 -1.07 -4.48
C ALA A 115 12.13 -1.50 -4.27
N LEU A 116 11.30 -0.64 -3.66
CA LEU A 116 9.87 -0.88 -3.47
C LEU A 116 9.11 -0.87 -4.79
N ALA A 117 9.46 0.00 -5.73
CA ALA A 117 8.84 0.05 -7.05
C ALA A 117 9.00 -1.27 -7.81
N LEU A 118 10.16 -1.94 -7.70
CA LEU A 118 10.36 -3.29 -8.26
C LEU A 118 9.42 -4.34 -7.64
N GLY A 119 8.96 -4.14 -6.40
CA GLY A 119 7.98 -4.99 -5.71
C GLY A 119 6.52 -4.59 -5.93
N ARG A 120 6.24 -3.38 -6.45
CA ARG A 120 4.88 -2.86 -6.68
C ARG A 120 4.12 -3.65 -7.75
N ASP A 121 4.83 -4.15 -8.76
CA ASP A 121 4.23 -4.93 -9.84
C ASP A 121 3.43 -6.14 -9.33
N GLU A 122 3.88 -6.78 -8.26
CA GLU A 122 3.12 -7.87 -7.64
C GLU A 122 1.85 -7.38 -6.97
N PHE A 123 1.98 -6.33 -6.16
CA PHE A 123 0.85 -5.77 -5.44
C PHE A 123 -0.25 -5.32 -6.39
N ASP A 124 0.12 -4.57 -7.44
CA ASP A 124 -0.82 -4.05 -8.45
C ASP A 124 -1.50 -5.18 -9.23
N ARG A 125 -0.72 -6.17 -9.69
CA ARG A 125 -1.24 -7.37 -10.35
C ARG A 125 -2.24 -8.14 -9.47
N LEU A 126 -1.95 -8.29 -8.19
CA LEU A 126 -2.86 -8.95 -7.24
C LEU A 126 -4.13 -8.13 -7.01
N GLN A 127 -4.02 -6.81 -6.85
CA GLN A 127 -5.18 -5.93 -6.70
C GLN A 127 -6.12 -6.01 -7.91
N ASP A 128 -5.58 -5.96 -9.13
CA ASP A 128 -6.39 -6.07 -10.34
C ASP A 128 -7.04 -7.45 -10.49
N ALA A 129 -6.30 -8.52 -10.14
CA ALA A 129 -6.83 -9.88 -10.13
C ALA A 129 -7.97 -10.04 -9.11
N VAL A 130 -7.81 -9.51 -7.90
CA VAL A 130 -8.84 -9.53 -6.84
C VAL A 130 -10.06 -8.73 -7.29
N ARG A 131 -9.88 -7.51 -7.80
CA ARG A 131 -10.99 -6.66 -8.29
C ARG A 131 -11.83 -7.40 -9.33
N SER A 132 -11.18 -8.05 -10.29
CA SER A 132 -11.85 -8.75 -11.39
C SER A 132 -12.56 -10.02 -10.93
N ARG A 133 -11.88 -10.89 -10.18
CA ARG A 133 -12.43 -12.18 -9.75
C ARG A 133 -13.47 -12.06 -8.65
N LEU A 134 -13.28 -11.13 -7.71
CA LEU A 134 -14.23 -10.93 -6.62
C LEU A 134 -15.58 -10.46 -7.16
N LEU A 135 -15.59 -9.56 -8.15
CA LEU A 135 -16.84 -9.14 -8.81
C LEU A 135 -17.61 -10.33 -9.38
N LEU A 136 -16.94 -11.18 -10.15
CA LEU A 136 -17.55 -12.38 -10.74
C LEU A 136 -18.05 -13.37 -9.67
N PHE A 137 -17.29 -13.52 -8.59
CA PHE A 137 -17.68 -14.39 -7.48
C PHE A 137 -18.96 -13.89 -6.78
N GLU A 138 -19.05 -12.59 -6.50
CA GLU A 138 -20.24 -11.98 -5.91
C GLU A 138 -21.47 -12.11 -6.81
N GLU A 139 -21.30 -11.96 -8.13
CA GLU A 139 -22.38 -12.14 -9.10
C GLU A 139 -22.87 -13.59 -9.16
N ALA A 140 -21.95 -14.55 -9.20
CA ALA A 140 -22.26 -15.98 -9.28
C ALA A 140 -22.91 -16.54 -8.00
N THR A 141 -22.66 -15.89 -6.86
CA THR A 141 -23.14 -16.32 -5.54
C THR A 141 -24.32 -15.49 -5.02
N ARG A 142 -24.76 -14.47 -5.77
CA ARG A 142 -25.90 -13.63 -5.41
C ARG A 142 -27.19 -14.47 -5.43
N GLY A 143 -27.77 -14.73 -4.26
CA GLY A 143 -29.03 -15.46 -4.11
C GLY A 143 -28.91 -16.99 -3.98
N ARG A 144 -27.71 -17.51 -3.70
CA ARG A 144 -27.47 -18.90 -3.26
C ARG A 144 -27.08 -18.95 -1.79
#